data_AF-A0A2N6E7P4-F1
#
_entry.id   AF-A0A2N6E7P4-F1
#
_cell.length_a   1.000
_cell.length_b   1.000
_cell.length_c   1.000
_cell.angle_alpha   90.00
_cell.angle_beta   90.00
_cell.angle_gamma   90.00
#
_symmetry.space_group_name_H-M   'P 1'
#
loop_
_entity.id
_entity.type
_entity.pdbx_description
1 polymer ?
#
loop_
_entity_poly.entity_id
_entity_poly.type
_entity_poly.pdbx_seq_one_letter_code
_entity_poly.pdbx_strand_id
1 'polypeptide(L)'
;MHPASPGSRNLLCGSPSTLWRLSGARRTVRHVRRKRRSWIDNGWRRNPGQPQNRGRTSGIQLTVYQLSVHRWPDNDRKTARLFRVNTWQPTTRVRISLFALLAVLLASGCTLPSAPLKLVGEIIDHEVTWSGEVNVLGVVTVKKNGRLTILPGTRVVFEAVDQDGDGIGDGELLIEGSIVAKGTADRPIFFTSGATEPKTSDWKFIYVDFARQAVFDHVIAEYAYSGLQIHFCKARVTNSEFRHNVDGLRFSTVNLYAAGNRMHHNTHGVRYEERRSQALLHHNGIHNNQIGLFVVTRGDDKARFVHNNIADNEQYNVKLGWQQPGPVTLPENWWGSIDPAQIANRFFDRQSDPQLGPVSAPRPLAAAIDPADWPTFEGAVP
;
A
#
# COMPACT_ATOMS: atom_id res chain seq x y z
N MET A 1 55.64 -35.00 -37.20
CA MET A 1 55.42 -36.45 -37.35
C MET A 1 55.50 -37.06 -35.95
N HIS A 2 54.55 -37.75 -35.34
CA HIS A 2 53.18 -38.26 -35.57
C HIS A 2 52.77 -38.90 -34.20
N PRO A 3 51.54 -39.37 -33.90
CA PRO A 3 50.20 -38.78 -34.03
C PRO A 3 49.24 -39.01 -32.82
N ALA A 4 48.14 -38.24 -32.84
CA ALA A 4 46.69 -38.55 -32.68
C ALA A 4 46.08 -39.54 -31.62
N SER A 5 44.94 -39.07 -31.06
CA SER A 5 43.87 -39.72 -30.26
C SER A 5 43.17 -40.92 -30.93
N PRO A 6 42.29 -41.72 -30.26
CA PRO A 6 40.82 -41.40 -30.17
C PRO A 6 40.01 -42.11 -29.04
N GLY A 7 38.68 -41.86 -28.95
CA GLY A 7 37.73 -42.80 -28.33
C GLY A 7 36.33 -42.30 -27.96
N SER A 8 35.32 -42.66 -28.75
CA SER A 8 33.86 -42.53 -28.52
C SER A 8 33.18 -43.92 -28.50
N ARG A 9 31.98 -44.08 -27.89
CA ARG A 9 30.93 -45.06 -28.31
C ARG A 9 29.60 -44.97 -27.55
N ASN A 10 28.53 -45.32 -28.29
CA ASN A 10 27.09 -45.26 -28.02
C ASN A 10 26.46 -46.62 -27.61
N LEU A 11 25.34 -46.54 -26.87
CA LEU A 11 24.04 -47.29 -26.87
C LEU A 11 23.92 -48.79 -27.24
N LEU A 12 23.15 -49.57 -26.43
CA LEU A 12 21.90 -50.29 -26.82
C LEU A 12 21.35 -51.31 -25.75
N CYS A 13 20.03 -51.21 -25.48
CA CYS A 13 18.93 -52.20 -25.27
C CYS A 13 19.08 -53.60 -24.58
N GLY A 14 18.07 -53.97 -23.75
CA GLY A 14 17.53 -55.36 -23.62
C GLY A 14 17.18 -55.90 -22.20
N SER A 15 15.89 -56.15 -21.91
CA SER A 15 15.32 -56.81 -20.69
C SER A 15 15.47 -58.36 -20.69
N PRO A 16 15.17 -59.15 -19.61
CA PRO A 16 13.78 -59.47 -19.17
C PRO A 16 13.51 -59.82 -17.67
N SER A 17 12.21 -60.00 -17.38
CA SER A 17 11.40 -60.40 -16.20
C SER A 17 11.87 -61.47 -15.19
N THR A 18 11.34 -61.45 -13.94
CA THR A 18 10.34 -62.43 -13.37
C THR A 18 9.90 -62.06 -11.93
N LEU A 19 8.64 -62.43 -11.61
CA LEU A 19 7.80 -62.19 -10.43
C LEU A 19 8.25 -62.79 -9.09
N TRP A 20 7.85 -62.14 -7.97
CA TRP A 20 7.28 -62.82 -6.80
C TRP A 20 6.09 -62.02 -6.25
N ARG A 21 5.04 -62.75 -5.88
CA ARG A 21 3.74 -62.30 -5.38
C ARG A 21 3.69 -62.60 -3.88
N LEU A 22 3.35 -61.63 -3.03
CA LEU A 22 2.83 -61.91 -1.69
C LEU A 22 1.70 -60.93 -1.34
N SER A 23 0.64 -61.54 -0.82
CA SER A 23 -0.65 -61.04 -0.39
C SER A 23 -0.61 -60.16 0.86
N GLY A 24 -1.58 -59.26 1.02
CA GLY A 24 -2.07 -58.93 2.37
C GLY A 24 -2.62 -57.52 2.55
N ALA A 25 -3.92 -57.47 2.87
CA ALA A 25 -4.61 -56.41 3.62
C ALA A 25 -4.79 -55.01 2.99
N ARG A 26 -5.97 -54.84 2.36
CA ARG A 26 -6.60 -53.53 2.17
C ARG A 26 -7.01 -52.94 3.52
N ARG A 27 -6.49 -51.76 3.88
CA ARG A 27 -7.15 -50.80 4.77
C ARG A 27 -7.48 -49.56 3.96
N THR A 28 -8.77 -49.39 3.66
CA THR A 28 -9.33 -48.20 3.03
C THR A 28 -9.30 -47.03 4.01
N VAL A 29 -8.43 -46.05 3.75
CA VAL A 29 -8.57 -44.69 4.30
C VAL A 29 -9.26 -43.85 3.23
N ARG A 30 -10.50 -43.43 3.48
CA ARG A 30 -11.22 -42.46 2.65
C ARG A 30 -10.53 -41.11 2.73
N HIS A 31 -9.79 -40.74 1.69
CA HIS A 31 -9.42 -39.34 1.46
C HIS A 31 -10.63 -38.60 0.92
N VAL A 32 -11.17 -37.69 1.74
CA VAL A 32 -12.10 -36.65 1.30
C VAL A 32 -11.31 -35.64 0.48
N ARG A 33 -11.22 -35.86 -0.83
CA ARG A 33 -10.73 -34.85 -1.79
C ARG A 33 -11.78 -33.76 -1.91
N ARG A 34 -11.63 -32.67 -1.16
CA ARG A 34 -12.39 -31.44 -1.36
C ARG A 34 -11.82 -30.73 -2.58
N LYS A 35 -12.42 -30.94 -3.77
CA LYS A 35 -12.16 -30.14 -4.97
C LYS A 35 -12.58 -28.68 -4.67
N ARG A 36 -11.63 -27.79 -4.38
CA ARG A 36 -11.86 -26.35 -4.55
C ARG A 36 -11.66 -26.03 -6.03
N ARG A 37 -12.75 -25.62 -6.69
CA ARG A 37 -12.73 -25.05 -8.03
C ARG A 37 -12.10 -23.66 -7.94
N SER A 38 -11.04 -23.42 -8.71
CA SER A 38 -10.59 -22.08 -9.06
C SER A 38 -11.66 -21.43 -9.93
N TRP A 39 -12.09 -20.22 -9.60
CA TRP A 39 -12.95 -19.44 -10.46
C TRP A 39 -12.09 -18.56 -11.37
N ILE A 40 -12.04 -18.93 -12.64
CA ILE A 40 -11.65 -18.08 -13.77
C ILE A 40 -12.88 -18.00 -14.68
N ASP A 41 -13.16 -16.77 -15.11
CA ASP A 41 -14.00 -16.29 -16.22
C ASP A 41 -15.43 -16.84 -16.40
N ASN A 42 -16.39 -15.92 -16.39
CA ASN A 42 -17.40 -15.84 -17.45
C ASN A 42 -17.95 -14.41 -17.58
N GLY A 43 -17.69 -13.82 -18.75
CA GLY A 43 -18.22 -12.54 -19.16
C GLY A 43 -19.73 -12.59 -19.44
N TRP A 44 -20.39 -11.46 -19.19
CA TRP A 44 -21.76 -11.25 -19.61
C TRP A 44 -21.86 -10.05 -20.57
N ARG A 45 -22.36 -10.38 -21.76
CA ARG A 45 -22.86 -9.45 -22.77
C ARG A 45 -24.03 -8.64 -22.18
N ARG A 46 -24.06 -7.33 -22.43
CA ARG A 46 -25.28 -6.51 -22.28
C ARG A 46 -25.80 -6.16 -23.68
N ASN A 47 -27.10 -6.34 -23.89
CA ASN A 47 -27.86 -5.67 -24.94
C ASN A 47 -28.85 -4.68 -24.27
N PRO A 48 -29.19 -3.55 -24.92
CA PRO A 48 -29.84 -2.41 -24.28
C PRO A 48 -31.37 -2.42 -24.43
N GLY A 49 -32.09 -1.87 -23.45
CA GLY A 49 -33.55 -1.68 -23.48
C GLY A 49 -34.04 -0.80 -22.31
N GLN A 50 -34.52 0.38 -22.67
CA GLN A 50 -35.13 1.52 -21.92
C GLN A 50 -36.38 1.15 -21.05
N PRO A 51 -37.04 2.09 -20.31
CA PRO A 51 -36.85 3.55 -20.19
C PRO A 51 -36.82 4.14 -18.76
N GLN A 52 -36.48 5.43 -18.75
CA GLN A 52 -36.52 6.43 -17.67
C GLN A 52 -37.88 6.52 -16.95
N ASN A 53 -37.85 6.85 -15.66
CA ASN A 53 -39.00 7.47 -14.98
C ASN A 53 -38.58 8.71 -14.19
N ARG A 54 -39.26 9.82 -14.52
CA ARG A 54 -39.17 11.14 -13.88
C ARG A 54 -40.03 11.15 -12.60
N GLY A 55 -39.59 11.88 -11.59
CA GLY A 55 -40.41 12.19 -10.42
C GLY A 55 -39.61 12.84 -9.30
N ARG A 56 -39.40 14.15 -9.37
CA ARG A 56 -38.88 14.97 -8.26
C ARG A 56 -39.78 16.20 -8.11
N THR A 57 -40.57 16.22 -7.04
CA THR A 57 -41.12 17.43 -6.43
C THR A 57 -41.17 17.20 -4.94
N SER A 58 -40.47 18.04 -4.18
CA SER A 58 -40.75 18.45 -2.80
C SER A 58 -39.73 19.52 -2.45
N GLY A 59 -40.17 20.78 -2.53
CA GLY A 59 -39.38 21.94 -2.14
C GLY A 59 -39.30 22.02 -0.61
N ILE A 60 -38.12 22.41 -0.11
CA ILE A 60 -37.94 22.82 1.28
C ILE A 60 -37.61 24.31 1.23
N GLN A 61 -38.48 25.12 1.83
CA GLN A 61 -38.25 26.53 2.09
C GLN A 61 -37.16 26.69 3.15
N LEU A 62 -36.13 27.47 2.84
CA LEU A 62 -35.13 27.94 3.80
C LEU A 62 -35.47 29.40 4.17
N THR A 63 -35.92 29.60 5.40
CA THR A 63 -36.10 30.92 6.00
C THR A 63 -34.74 31.45 6.44
N VAL A 64 -34.30 32.56 5.84
CA VAL A 64 -33.09 33.29 6.22
C VAL A 64 -33.45 34.27 7.33
N TYR A 65 -32.84 34.11 8.51
CA TYR A 65 -32.90 35.12 9.57
C TYR A 65 -31.73 36.10 9.43
N GLN A 66 -32.03 37.36 9.14
CA GLN A 66 -31.09 38.48 9.24
C GLN A 66 -30.94 38.89 10.70
N LEU A 67 -29.72 38.82 11.25
CA LEU A 67 -29.38 39.43 12.54
C LEU A 67 -28.96 40.89 12.30
N SER A 68 -29.79 41.82 12.79
CA SER A 68 -29.50 43.25 12.81
C SER A 68 -28.68 43.59 14.06
N VAL A 69 -27.52 44.21 13.88
CA VAL A 69 -26.65 44.68 14.96
C VAL A 69 -27.20 46.01 15.48
N HIS A 70 -27.61 46.07 16.76
CA HIS A 70 -27.96 47.32 17.44
C HIS A 70 -26.76 47.86 18.21
N ARG A 71 -26.40 49.12 17.90
CA ARG A 71 -25.35 49.92 18.52
C ARG A 71 -25.93 50.63 19.75
N TRP A 72 -25.29 50.50 20.90
CA TRP A 72 -25.60 51.29 22.11
C TRP A 72 -24.74 52.56 22.16
N PRO A 73 -25.29 53.71 22.57
CA PRO A 73 -24.52 54.85 23.06
C PRO A 73 -24.40 54.77 24.59
N ASP A 74 -23.31 55.26 25.16
CA ASP A 74 -23.36 56.17 26.31
C ASP A 74 -21.96 56.66 26.67
N ASN A 75 -21.85 57.98 26.71
CA ASN A 75 -20.67 58.72 27.10
C ASN A 75 -21.19 59.86 27.96
N ASP A 76 -20.99 59.82 29.28
CA ASP A 76 -20.91 61.05 30.05
C ASP A 76 -20.16 60.89 31.37
N ARG A 77 -19.22 61.82 31.55
CA ARG A 77 -18.32 62.00 32.70
C ARG A 77 -18.91 63.04 33.65
N LYS A 78 -18.86 62.81 34.97
CA LYS A 78 -18.74 63.87 36.01
C LYS A 78 -17.98 63.31 37.22
N THR A 79 -16.67 63.57 37.34
CA THR A 79 -16.01 64.56 38.20
C THR A 79 -16.19 64.39 39.72
N ALA A 80 -15.10 64.02 40.41
CA ALA A 80 -14.79 64.55 41.75
C ALA A 80 -13.26 64.53 41.98
N ARG A 81 -12.76 65.64 42.50
CA ARG A 81 -11.35 66.04 42.68
C ARG A 81 -10.81 65.63 44.07
N LEU A 82 -9.48 65.41 44.12
CA LEU A 82 -8.47 65.78 45.14
C LEU A 82 -8.72 65.32 46.62
N PHE A 83 -7.79 64.67 47.34
CA PHE A 83 -6.47 65.15 47.76
C PHE A 83 -5.56 63.99 48.29
N ARG A 84 -4.25 64.30 48.38
CA ARG A 84 -3.06 63.57 48.91
C ARG A 84 -3.29 62.82 50.25
N VAL A 85 -2.49 61.83 50.70
CA VAL A 85 -1.03 61.83 51.03
C VAL A 85 -0.53 60.38 51.24
N ASN A 86 0.75 60.15 50.90
CA ASN A 86 1.70 59.08 51.28
C ASN A 86 1.25 57.98 52.27
N THR A 87 1.63 56.73 51.98
CA THR A 87 2.82 56.08 52.60
C THR A 87 3.03 54.64 52.10
N TRP A 88 4.32 54.27 52.05
CA TRP A 88 4.89 52.94 52.24
C TRP A 88 4.70 51.84 51.18
N GLN A 89 5.82 51.47 50.53
CA GLN A 89 5.99 50.15 49.93
C GLN A 89 6.33 49.11 51.01
N PRO A 90 5.76 47.90 50.92
CA PRO A 90 6.51 46.70 51.21
C PRO A 90 6.58 45.78 49.99
N THR A 91 7.78 45.26 49.77
CA THR A 91 8.15 44.26 48.78
C THR A 91 7.33 42.97 48.95
N THR A 92 6.47 42.64 47.99
CA THR A 92 5.81 41.33 47.97
C THR A 92 6.71 40.31 47.30
N ARG A 93 7.49 39.61 48.14
CA ARG A 93 8.19 38.38 47.79
C ARG A 93 7.18 37.29 47.38
N VAL A 94 7.46 36.64 46.25
CA VAL A 94 7.38 35.20 46.01
C VAL A 94 6.18 34.49 46.66
N ARG A 95 5.05 34.43 45.95
CA ARG A 95 3.97 33.45 46.18
C ARG A 95 3.43 32.87 44.85
N ILE A 96 4.33 32.54 43.93
CA ILE A 96 4.00 31.82 42.69
C ILE A 96 4.87 30.57 42.65
N SER A 97 4.64 29.59 43.54
CA SER A 97 5.50 28.38 43.52
C SER A 97 4.84 27.06 43.92
N LEU A 98 3.51 26.97 44.10
CA LEU A 98 2.87 25.66 44.32
C LEU A 98 1.87 25.26 43.22
N PHE A 99 1.10 26.20 42.66
CA PHE A 99 0.12 25.88 41.61
C PHE A 99 0.75 25.67 40.22
N ALA A 100 1.83 26.37 39.90
CA ALA A 100 2.55 26.16 38.63
C ALA A 100 3.34 24.84 38.62
N LEU A 101 3.83 24.38 39.79
CA LEU A 101 4.55 23.11 39.91
C LEU A 101 3.61 21.91 39.79
N LEU A 102 2.38 22.02 40.32
CA LEU A 102 1.36 20.96 40.24
C LEU A 102 0.82 20.76 38.81
N ALA A 103 0.74 21.84 38.01
CA ALA A 103 0.34 21.76 36.60
C ALA A 103 1.43 21.15 35.70
N VAL A 104 2.71 21.37 36.03
CA VAL A 104 3.85 20.75 35.30
C VAL A 104 4.03 19.28 35.69
N LEU A 105 3.70 18.91 36.93
CA LEU A 105 3.73 17.51 37.40
C LEU A 105 2.56 16.67 36.82
N LEU A 106 1.41 17.28 36.49
CA LEU A 106 0.28 16.60 35.82
C LEU A 106 0.48 16.40 34.31
N ALA A 107 1.32 17.23 33.66
CA ALA A 107 1.70 17.05 32.25
C ALA A 107 2.85 16.04 32.04
N SER A 108 3.50 15.64 33.14
CA SER A 108 4.51 14.57 33.17
C SER A 108 3.89 13.23 33.59
N GLY A 109 2.63 12.99 33.20
CA GLY A 109 2.05 11.67 33.30
C GLY A 109 2.91 10.73 32.47
N CYS A 110 3.75 9.94 33.13
CA CYS A 110 4.37 8.78 32.53
C CYS A 110 3.24 7.95 31.91
N THR A 111 3.04 8.09 30.60
CA THR A 111 2.15 7.21 29.85
C THR A 111 2.81 5.84 29.92
N LEU A 112 2.38 5.02 30.87
CA LEU A 112 2.73 3.61 30.89
C LEU A 112 2.40 3.07 29.50
N PRO A 113 3.31 2.34 28.84
CA PRO A 113 3.00 1.74 27.55
C PRO A 113 1.76 0.87 27.72
N SER A 114 0.70 1.17 26.95
CA SER A 114 -0.48 0.32 26.91
C SER A 114 -0.05 -1.07 26.45
N ALA A 115 -0.62 -2.10 27.05
CA ALA A 115 -0.44 -3.47 26.56
C ALA A 115 -0.80 -3.54 25.06
N PRO A 116 -0.08 -4.33 24.25
CA PRO A 116 -0.40 -4.51 22.84
C PRO A 116 -1.82 -5.02 22.63
N LEU A 117 -2.53 -4.45 21.66
CA LEU A 117 -3.83 -4.98 21.22
C LEU A 117 -3.59 -6.30 20.48
N LYS A 118 -4.15 -7.41 20.94
CA LYS A 118 -4.03 -8.71 20.29
C LYS A 118 -5.30 -9.03 19.51
N LEU A 119 -5.15 -9.35 18.24
CA LEU A 119 -6.24 -9.70 17.32
C LEU A 119 -6.02 -11.11 16.80
N VAL A 120 -7.04 -11.96 16.92
CA VAL A 120 -6.99 -13.35 16.45
C VAL A 120 -8.17 -13.60 15.52
N GLY A 121 -7.95 -13.41 14.21
CA GLY A 121 -9.00 -13.59 13.21
C GLY A 121 -10.19 -12.63 13.32
N GLU A 122 -9.97 -11.42 13.86
CA GLU A 122 -11.04 -10.49 14.24
C GLU A 122 -11.84 -9.97 13.03
N ILE A 123 -13.15 -9.74 13.24
CA ILE A 123 -14.04 -9.13 12.25
C ILE A 123 -14.47 -7.74 12.72
N ILE A 124 -14.07 -6.72 11.98
CA ILE A 124 -14.44 -5.32 12.24
C ILE A 124 -15.61 -4.94 11.34
N ASP A 125 -16.79 -4.77 11.91
CA ASP A 125 -18.03 -4.37 11.22
C ASP A 125 -18.56 -2.99 11.63
N HIS A 126 -17.84 -2.32 12.53
CA HIS A 126 -18.11 -0.98 13.06
C HIS A 126 -16.84 -0.11 12.98
N GLU A 127 -16.89 1.08 13.54
CA GLU A 127 -15.72 1.96 13.62
C GLU A 127 -14.78 1.54 14.74
N VAL A 128 -13.50 1.34 14.39
CA VAL A 128 -12.44 1.00 15.33
C VAL A 128 -11.23 1.90 15.06
N THR A 129 -10.56 2.31 16.13
CA THR A 129 -9.28 3.03 16.07
C THR A 129 -8.17 2.20 16.68
N TRP A 130 -7.06 2.05 15.96
CA TRP A 130 -5.85 1.39 16.42
C TRP A 130 -4.76 2.41 16.76
N SER A 131 -4.02 2.13 17.83
CA SER A 131 -2.90 2.94 18.31
C SER A 131 -1.92 2.08 19.11
N GLY A 132 -0.64 2.48 19.18
CA GLY A 132 0.38 1.72 19.91
C GLY A 132 0.83 0.48 19.14
N GLU A 133 0.98 -0.65 19.82
CA GLU A 133 1.30 -1.94 19.19
C GLU A 133 0.02 -2.78 19.01
N VAL A 134 -0.17 -3.32 17.81
CA VAL A 134 -1.30 -4.17 17.43
C VAL A 134 -0.78 -5.47 16.85
N ASN A 135 -0.94 -6.57 17.56
CA ASN A 135 -0.46 -7.89 17.15
C ASN A 135 -1.58 -8.66 16.45
N VAL A 136 -1.34 -9.06 15.21
CA VAL A 136 -2.29 -9.73 14.32
C VAL A 136 -1.90 -11.19 14.14
N LEU A 137 -2.79 -12.09 14.57
CA LEU A 137 -2.69 -13.52 14.33
C LEU A 137 -3.81 -13.97 13.39
N GLY A 138 -3.44 -14.49 12.22
CA GLY A 138 -4.37 -14.87 11.16
C GLY A 138 -4.95 -13.67 10.39
N VAL A 139 -6.21 -13.77 9.98
CA VAL A 139 -6.84 -12.80 9.07
C VAL A 139 -7.77 -11.86 9.84
N VAL A 140 -7.38 -10.58 9.97
CA VAL A 140 -8.28 -9.53 10.46
C VAL A 140 -9.04 -8.94 9.28
N THR A 141 -10.37 -8.91 9.36
CA THR A 141 -11.21 -8.44 8.26
C THR A 141 -12.01 -7.21 8.65
N VAL A 142 -11.81 -6.10 7.95
CA VAL A 142 -12.68 -4.92 7.99
C VAL A 142 -13.80 -5.10 6.97
N LYS A 143 -15.00 -5.46 7.43
CA LYS A 143 -16.16 -5.68 6.59
C LYS A 143 -16.71 -4.40 5.98
N LYS A 144 -17.60 -4.52 4.99
CA LYS A 144 -18.17 -3.39 4.22
C LYS A 144 -18.72 -2.21 5.04
N ASN A 145 -19.22 -2.48 6.25
CA ASN A 145 -19.74 -1.46 7.17
C ASN A 145 -18.71 -1.01 8.22
N GLY A 146 -17.61 -1.74 8.36
CA GLY A 146 -16.50 -1.42 9.25
C GLY A 146 -15.65 -0.28 8.72
N ARG A 147 -15.08 0.47 9.67
CA ARG A 147 -14.14 1.56 9.42
C ARG A 147 -12.96 1.42 10.36
N LEU A 148 -11.78 1.23 9.80
CA LEU A 148 -10.53 1.17 10.56
C LEU A 148 -9.75 2.48 10.41
N THR A 149 -9.48 3.14 11.53
CA THR A 149 -8.55 4.27 11.61
C THR A 149 -7.29 3.82 12.34
N ILE A 150 -6.11 4.08 11.78
CA ILE A 150 -4.83 3.76 12.42
C ILE A 150 -4.09 5.06 12.68
N LEU A 151 -3.76 5.33 13.95
CA LEU A 151 -3.16 6.59 14.39
C LEU A 151 -1.64 6.64 14.12
N PRO A 152 -1.02 7.83 14.02
CA PRO A 152 0.42 7.97 13.82
C PRO A 152 1.28 7.25 14.87
N GLY A 153 2.36 6.61 14.41
CA GLY A 153 3.28 5.83 15.24
C GLY A 153 2.76 4.45 15.66
N THR A 154 1.61 4.01 15.13
CA THR A 154 1.13 2.65 15.38
C THR A 154 2.02 1.62 14.70
N ARG A 155 2.27 0.51 15.38
CA ARG A 155 2.96 -0.67 14.85
C ARG A 155 1.97 -1.83 14.78
N VAL A 156 1.60 -2.21 13.57
CA VAL A 156 0.81 -3.41 13.28
C VAL A 156 1.79 -4.55 13.00
N VAL A 157 1.83 -5.52 13.90
CA VAL A 157 2.80 -6.62 13.92
C VAL A 157 2.07 -7.91 13.58
N PHE A 158 2.42 -8.52 12.45
CA PHE A 158 1.85 -9.79 12.02
C PHE A 158 2.67 -10.95 12.56
N GLU A 159 2.02 -11.89 13.23
CA GLU A 159 2.67 -13.11 13.71
C GLU A 159 3.15 -13.96 12.53
N ALA A 160 4.43 -14.33 12.52
CA ALA A 160 5.07 -15.09 11.45
C ALA A 160 4.77 -16.59 11.58
N VAL A 161 3.51 -16.96 11.32
CA VAL A 161 3.01 -18.33 11.38
C VAL A 161 2.57 -18.76 9.99
N ASP A 162 3.08 -19.89 9.51
CA ASP A 162 2.68 -20.56 8.26
C ASP A 162 2.10 -21.94 8.63
N GLN A 163 0.78 -22.01 8.78
CA GLN A 163 0.09 -23.25 9.20
C GLN A 163 -0.13 -24.22 8.03
N ASP A 164 -0.24 -23.71 6.80
CA ASP A 164 -0.51 -24.53 5.62
C ASP A 164 0.76 -24.99 4.87
N GLY A 165 1.92 -24.47 5.26
CA GLY A 165 3.24 -24.87 4.80
C GLY A 165 3.54 -24.43 3.37
N ASP A 166 2.90 -23.36 2.90
CA ASP A 166 3.10 -22.83 1.54
C ASP A 166 4.33 -21.90 1.44
N GLY A 167 4.98 -21.60 2.56
CA GLY A 167 6.14 -20.72 2.66
C GLY A 167 5.77 -19.25 2.82
N ILE A 168 4.50 -18.92 3.05
CA ILE A 168 3.99 -17.57 3.26
C ILE A 168 3.22 -17.53 4.59
N GLY A 169 3.55 -16.57 5.46
CA GLY A 169 2.83 -16.41 6.72
C GLY A 169 1.35 -16.07 6.52
N ASP A 170 0.53 -16.49 7.48
CA ASP A 170 -0.94 -16.43 7.44
C ASP A 170 -1.53 -15.10 7.91
N GLY A 171 -0.68 -14.17 8.37
CA GLY A 171 -1.09 -12.84 8.80
C GLY A 171 -1.66 -12.01 7.64
N GLU A 172 -2.90 -11.54 7.76
CA GLU A 172 -3.56 -10.74 6.72
C GLU A 172 -4.45 -9.65 7.33
N LEU A 173 -4.42 -8.47 6.73
CA LEU A 173 -5.41 -7.42 6.94
C LEU A 173 -6.26 -7.27 5.68
N LEU A 174 -7.46 -7.82 5.70
CA LEU A 174 -8.43 -7.75 4.59
C LEU A 174 -9.38 -6.58 4.80
N ILE A 175 -9.41 -5.65 3.84
CA ILE A 175 -10.24 -4.44 3.87
C ILE A 175 -11.30 -4.51 2.77
N GLU A 176 -12.53 -4.84 3.16
CA GLU A 176 -13.75 -4.73 2.34
C GLU A 176 -14.55 -3.44 2.65
N GLY A 177 -14.26 -2.81 3.79
CA GLY A 177 -14.90 -1.60 4.30
C GLY A 177 -14.15 -0.31 3.96
N SER A 178 -13.73 0.41 5.00
CA SER A 178 -12.89 1.61 4.86
C SER A 178 -11.68 1.56 5.76
N ILE A 179 -10.54 2.06 5.26
CA ILE A 179 -9.32 2.24 6.04
C ILE A 179 -8.75 3.65 5.86
N VAL A 180 -8.33 4.24 6.98
CA VAL A 180 -7.54 5.48 7.04
C VAL A 180 -6.32 5.22 7.92
N ALA A 181 -5.18 4.98 7.28
CA ALA A 181 -3.88 4.86 7.91
C ALA A 181 -3.04 6.08 7.53
N LYS A 182 -3.00 7.08 8.41
CA LYS A 182 -2.27 8.33 8.18
C LYS A 182 -1.26 8.53 9.29
N GLY A 183 -0.01 8.16 9.02
CA GLY A 183 1.13 8.50 9.85
C GLY A 183 1.56 9.95 9.64
N THR A 184 2.74 10.27 10.16
CA THR A 184 3.48 11.48 9.82
C THR A 184 4.92 11.11 9.49
N ALA A 185 5.70 12.04 8.92
CA ALA A 185 7.13 11.81 8.68
C ALA A 185 7.88 11.38 9.96
N ASP A 186 7.59 12.00 11.10
CA ASP A 186 8.23 11.69 12.39
C ASP A 186 7.64 10.44 13.06
N ARG A 187 6.39 10.08 12.73
CA ARG A 187 5.64 8.98 13.36
C ARG A 187 4.90 8.17 12.29
N PRO A 188 5.64 7.47 11.42
CA PRO A 188 5.01 6.63 10.41
C PRO A 188 4.25 5.47 11.06
N ILE A 189 3.28 4.92 10.34
CA ILE A 189 2.59 3.69 10.73
C ILE A 189 3.36 2.51 10.15
N PHE A 190 3.71 1.53 10.98
CA PHE A 190 4.41 0.32 10.55
C PHE A 190 3.44 -0.85 10.38
N PHE A 191 3.59 -1.59 9.29
CA PHE A 191 3.05 -2.93 9.08
C PHE A 191 4.24 -3.86 8.89
N THR A 192 4.49 -4.75 9.83
CA THR A 192 5.76 -5.51 9.92
C THR A 192 5.55 -6.93 10.43
N SER A 193 6.55 -7.79 10.20
CA SER A 193 6.67 -9.09 10.85
C SER A 193 6.90 -8.97 12.37
N GLY A 194 6.35 -9.92 13.12
CA GLY A 194 6.61 -10.16 14.54
C GLY A 194 7.73 -11.17 14.82
N ALA A 195 8.39 -11.69 13.79
CA ALA A 195 9.53 -12.59 13.96
C ALA A 195 10.74 -11.86 14.59
N THR A 196 11.54 -12.59 15.37
CA THR A 196 12.81 -12.08 15.92
C THR A 196 13.79 -11.68 14.82
N GLU A 197 13.78 -12.41 13.70
CA GLU A 197 14.56 -12.16 12.49
C GLU A 197 13.60 -12.03 11.31
N PRO A 198 13.08 -10.82 11.02
CA PRO A 198 12.12 -10.61 9.96
C PRO A 198 12.67 -11.00 8.58
N LYS A 199 11.84 -11.68 7.79
CA LYS A 199 12.14 -12.04 6.40
C LYS A 199 10.93 -11.84 5.50
N THR A 200 11.20 -11.67 4.21
CA THR A 200 10.14 -11.59 3.19
C THR A 200 9.17 -12.76 3.29
N SER A 201 7.87 -12.47 3.12
CA SER A 201 6.76 -13.43 3.25
C SER A 201 6.48 -13.93 4.68
N ASP A 202 6.96 -13.26 5.72
CA ASP A 202 6.55 -13.57 7.11
C ASP A 202 5.06 -13.33 7.37
N TRP A 203 4.41 -12.53 6.53
CA TRP A 203 2.96 -12.32 6.54
C TRP A 203 2.45 -12.07 5.12
N LYS A 204 1.15 -12.23 4.92
CA LYS A 204 0.55 -12.36 3.59
C LYS A 204 0.28 -11.02 2.92
N PHE A 205 -0.73 -10.28 3.41
CA PHE A 205 -1.25 -9.11 2.70
C PHE A 205 -1.77 -8.00 3.62
N ILE A 206 -1.60 -6.75 3.17
CA ILE A 206 -2.66 -5.75 3.33
C ILE A 206 -3.48 -5.82 2.05
N TYR A 207 -4.64 -6.45 2.10
CA TYR A 207 -5.47 -6.65 0.93
C TYR A 207 -6.70 -5.76 0.97
N VAL A 208 -6.77 -4.80 0.05
CA VAL A 208 -7.90 -3.89 -0.12
C VAL A 208 -8.73 -4.38 -1.31
N ASP A 209 -9.95 -4.82 -1.07
CA ASP A 209 -10.81 -5.42 -2.10
C ASP A 209 -12.24 -4.87 -2.00
N PHE A 210 -12.71 -4.20 -3.06
CA PHE A 210 -14.02 -3.53 -3.10
C PHE A 210 -14.27 -2.53 -1.95
N ALA A 211 -13.20 -2.02 -1.33
CA ALA A 211 -13.30 -1.03 -0.27
C ALA A 211 -13.94 0.27 -0.74
N ARG A 212 -14.72 0.91 0.13
CA ARG A 212 -15.35 2.22 -0.15
C ARG A 212 -14.32 3.35 -0.15
N GLN A 213 -13.31 3.23 0.72
CA GLN A 213 -12.24 4.19 0.88
C GLN A 213 -10.99 3.49 1.40
N ALA A 214 -9.85 3.77 0.78
CA ALA A 214 -8.55 3.35 1.28
C ALA A 214 -7.56 4.51 1.17
N VAL A 215 -7.08 4.97 2.33
CA VAL A 215 -6.08 6.02 2.43
C VAL A 215 -4.90 5.50 3.23
N PHE A 216 -3.73 5.50 2.61
CA PHE A 216 -2.45 5.21 3.21
C PHE A 216 -1.55 6.44 3.00
N ASP A 217 -1.09 7.04 4.08
CA ASP A 217 -0.16 8.17 4.05
C ASP A 217 0.88 8.00 5.15
N HIS A 218 2.17 8.15 4.82
CA HIS A 218 3.27 7.90 5.76
C HIS A 218 3.20 6.53 6.44
N VAL A 219 2.97 5.48 5.64
CA VAL A 219 3.02 4.10 6.10
C VAL A 219 4.31 3.42 5.64
N ILE A 220 4.78 2.45 6.42
CA ILE A 220 5.90 1.57 6.07
C ILE A 220 5.37 0.15 6.12
N ALA A 221 5.39 -0.56 4.99
CA ALA A 221 5.02 -1.97 4.91
C ALA A 221 6.24 -2.82 4.54
N GLU A 222 6.59 -3.75 5.43
CA GLU A 222 7.81 -4.54 5.31
C GLU A 222 7.64 -6.02 5.67
N TYR A 223 8.44 -6.87 5.01
CA TYR A 223 8.52 -8.32 5.23
C TYR A 223 7.27 -9.12 4.81
N ALA A 224 6.39 -8.52 4.01
CA ALA A 224 5.19 -9.15 3.50
C ALA A 224 5.46 -10.02 2.27
N TYR A 225 4.51 -10.88 1.92
CA TYR A 225 4.39 -11.36 0.56
C TYR A 225 3.92 -10.23 -0.36
N SER A 226 2.83 -9.52 -0.04
CA SER A 226 2.51 -8.24 -0.70
C SER A 226 2.29 -7.14 0.34
N GLY A 227 3.12 -6.10 0.31
CA GLY A 227 3.06 -5.00 1.27
C GLY A 227 1.71 -4.27 1.22
N LEU A 228 1.22 -3.98 0.02
CA LEU A 228 -0.15 -3.51 -0.20
C LEU A 228 -0.70 -4.04 -1.53
N GLN A 229 -1.83 -4.72 -1.48
CA GLN A 229 -2.55 -5.22 -2.65
C GLN A 229 -3.91 -4.54 -2.77
N ILE A 230 -4.22 -3.97 -3.94
CA ILE A 230 -5.43 -3.17 -4.15
C ILE A 230 -6.20 -3.68 -5.36
N HIS A 231 -7.44 -4.10 -5.16
CA HIS A 231 -8.37 -4.56 -6.19
C HIS A 231 -9.73 -3.84 -6.12
N PHE A 232 -10.29 -3.49 -7.29
CA PHE A 232 -11.67 -3.01 -7.46
C PHE A 232 -12.12 -1.83 -6.59
N CYS A 233 -11.20 -0.96 -6.16
CA CYS A 233 -11.55 0.19 -5.33
C CYS A 233 -10.79 1.46 -5.72
N LYS A 234 -11.23 2.59 -5.14
CA LYS A 234 -10.49 3.86 -5.18
C LYS A 234 -9.56 3.91 -3.97
N ALA A 235 -8.26 4.10 -4.23
CA ALA A 235 -7.26 4.15 -3.18
C ALA A 235 -6.29 5.31 -3.39
N ARG A 236 -5.82 5.88 -2.27
CA ARG A 236 -4.78 6.90 -2.24
C ARG A 236 -3.62 6.41 -1.38
N VAL A 237 -2.43 6.38 -1.95
CA VAL A 237 -1.19 5.92 -1.30
C VAL A 237 -0.12 6.99 -1.47
N THR A 238 0.21 7.71 -0.40
CA THR A 238 1.15 8.84 -0.47
C THR A 238 2.24 8.77 0.59
N ASN A 239 3.41 9.35 0.30
CA ASN A 239 4.51 9.48 1.27
C ASN A 239 4.90 8.17 2.00
N SER A 240 4.70 7.01 1.35
CA SER A 240 4.80 5.71 2.01
C SER A 240 5.99 4.91 1.50
N GLU A 241 6.43 3.92 2.27
CA GLU A 241 7.57 3.07 1.94
C GLU A 241 7.16 1.59 1.93
N PHE A 242 7.55 0.89 0.87
CA PHE A 242 7.31 -0.54 0.70
C PHE A 242 8.65 -1.22 0.48
N ARG A 243 9.09 -2.04 1.45
CA ARG A 243 10.43 -2.66 1.42
C ARG A 243 10.49 -4.08 1.93
N HIS A 244 11.45 -4.86 1.44
CA HIS A 244 11.66 -6.25 1.88
C HIS A 244 10.43 -7.16 1.68
N ASN A 245 9.56 -6.81 0.72
CA ASN A 245 8.39 -7.62 0.35
C ASN A 245 8.66 -8.43 -0.92
N VAL A 246 7.81 -9.40 -1.25
CA VAL A 246 7.81 -9.94 -2.63
C VAL A 246 7.28 -8.86 -3.56
N ASP A 247 6.04 -8.39 -3.33
CA ASP A 247 5.47 -7.25 -4.03
C ASP A 247 5.41 -6.04 -3.08
N GLY A 248 6.05 -4.93 -3.44
CA GLY A 248 5.94 -3.69 -2.67
C GLY A 248 4.51 -3.14 -2.73
N LEU A 249 4.12 -2.69 -3.93
CA LEU A 249 2.76 -2.29 -4.24
C LEU A 249 2.19 -3.14 -5.38
N ARG A 250 1.05 -3.78 -5.14
CA ARG A 250 0.33 -4.58 -6.12
C ARG A 250 -1.05 -4.01 -6.41
N PHE A 251 -1.43 -3.96 -7.67
CA PHE A 251 -2.81 -3.59 -8.02
C PHE A 251 -3.36 -4.30 -9.26
N SER A 252 -4.68 -4.46 -9.29
CA SER A 252 -5.42 -4.93 -10.45
C SER A 252 -6.81 -4.29 -10.51
N THR A 253 -7.21 -3.77 -11.68
CA THR A 253 -8.53 -3.14 -11.90
C THR A 253 -8.87 -2.07 -10.83
N VAL A 254 -8.16 -0.93 -10.81
CA VAL A 254 -8.28 0.09 -9.77
C VAL A 254 -8.44 1.53 -10.30
N ASN A 255 -8.89 2.42 -9.42
CA ASN A 255 -8.65 3.87 -9.50
C ASN A 255 -7.66 4.24 -8.39
N LEU A 256 -6.37 4.13 -8.69
CA LEU A 256 -5.28 4.31 -7.73
C LEU A 256 -4.57 5.63 -7.98
N TYR A 257 -4.38 6.40 -6.93
CA TYR A 257 -3.45 7.53 -6.91
C TYR A 257 -2.28 7.19 -5.97
N ALA A 258 -1.07 7.04 -6.52
CA ALA A 258 0.13 6.77 -5.74
C ALA A 258 1.24 7.80 -6.01
N ALA A 259 1.61 8.58 -4.99
CA ALA A 259 2.60 9.64 -5.17
C ALA A 259 3.54 9.85 -3.98
N GLY A 260 4.79 10.23 -4.23
CA GLY A 260 5.77 10.47 -3.16
C GLY A 260 6.20 9.20 -2.42
N ASN A 261 5.97 8.01 -2.98
CA ASN A 261 6.29 6.76 -2.32
C ASN A 261 7.70 6.28 -2.66
N ARG A 262 8.23 5.39 -1.82
CA ARG A 262 9.45 4.63 -2.07
C ARG A 262 9.14 3.14 -2.11
N MET A 263 9.52 2.47 -3.20
CA MET A 263 9.42 1.01 -3.35
C MET A 263 10.82 0.48 -3.61
N HIS A 264 11.41 -0.21 -2.62
CA HIS A 264 12.78 -0.69 -2.72
C HIS A 264 13.06 -1.98 -1.96
N HIS A 265 14.10 -2.71 -2.37
CA HIS A 265 14.48 -3.99 -1.75
C HIS A 265 13.34 -5.01 -1.74
N ASN A 266 12.47 -4.97 -2.76
CA ASN A 266 11.42 -5.97 -2.99
C ASN A 266 11.81 -6.89 -4.16
N THR A 267 11.16 -8.04 -4.30
CA THR A 267 11.24 -8.80 -5.56
C THR A 267 10.67 -7.97 -6.71
N HIS A 268 9.50 -7.35 -6.51
CA HIS A 268 8.88 -6.42 -7.44
C HIS A 268 8.55 -5.12 -6.70
N GLY A 269 9.06 -3.98 -7.17
CA GLY A 269 8.72 -2.67 -6.60
C GLY A 269 7.22 -2.38 -6.76
N VAL A 270 6.76 -2.45 -8.01
CA VAL A 270 5.34 -2.38 -8.35
C VAL A 270 4.98 -3.53 -9.27
N ARG A 271 3.96 -4.32 -8.88
CA ARG A 271 3.40 -5.39 -9.72
C ARG A 271 1.97 -5.06 -10.10
N TYR A 272 1.62 -5.11 -11.37
CA TYR A 272 0.26 -4.80 -11.76
C TYR A 272 -0.32 -5.58 -12.93
N GLU A 273 -1.65 -5.70 -12.88
CA GLU A 273 -2.51 -6.22 -13.93
C GLU A 273 -3.56 -5.15 -14.26
N GLU A 274 -3.30 -4.39 -15.30
CA GLU A 274 -4.18 -3.30 -15.72
C GLU A 274 -5.31 -3.85 -16.58
N ARG A 275 -6.51 -4.00 -16.01
CA ARG A 275 -7.71 -4.39 -16.77
C ARG A 275 -8.73 -3.26 -16.76
N ARG A 276 -8.62 -2.32 -17.70
CA ARG A 276 -9.48 -1.12 -17.76
C ARG A 276 -9.37 -0.27 -16.49
N SER A 277 -8.14 -0.07 -16.02
CA SER A 277 -7.83 0.67 -14.79
C SER A 277 -7.24 2.04 -15.09
N GLN A 278 -7.53 3.01 -14.23
CA GLN A 278 -6.93 4.34 -14.24
C GLN A 278 -6.08 4.48 -12.98
N ALA A 279 -4.88 3.89 -13.00
CA ALA A 279 -3.88 4.12 -11.98
C ALA A 279 -3.00 5.29 -12.41
N LEU A 280 -2.75 6.23 -11.51
CA LEU A 280 -1.78 7.30 -11.67
C LEU A 280 -0.71 7.14 -10.60
N LEU A 281 0.52 6.89 -11.04
CA LEU A 281 1.70 6.80 -10.21
C LEU A 281 2.71 7.88 -10.63
N HIS A 282 2.99 8.82 -9.75
CA HIS A 282 3.96 9.88 -10.02
C HIS A 282 4.83 10.24 -8.84
N HIS A 283 6.03 10.74 -9.10
CA HIS A 283 6.98 11.17 -8.07
C HIS A 283 7.26 10.07 -7.05
N ASN A 284 7.34 8.82 -7.51
CA ASN A 284 7.76 7.70 -6.69
C ASN A 284 9.22 7.35 -6.97
N GLY A 285 9.95 6.91 -5.95
CA GLY A 285 11.23 6.23 -6.09
C GLY A 285 11.03 4.72 -6.17
N ILE A 286 11.42 4.10 -7.29
CA ILE A 286 11.28 2.66 -7.54
C ILE A 286 12.67 2.11 -7.90
N HIS A 287 13.39 1.67 -6.88
CA HIS A 287 14.83 1.37 -6.98
C HIS A 287 15.25 0.20 -6.08
N ASN A 288 16.40 -0.42 -6.35
CA ASN A 288 16.92 -1.55 -5.57
C ASN A 288 15.92 -2.71 -5.41
N ASN A 289 14.98 -2.89 -6.33
CA ASN A 289 14.15 -4.08 -6.39
C ASN A 289 14.79 -5.07 -7.37
N GLN A 290 14.46 -6.36 -7.28
CA GLN A 290 14.86 -7.28 -8.35
C GLN A 290 14.26 -6.82 -9.70
N ILE A 291 12.98 -6.45 -9.70
CA ILE A 291 12.28 -5.83 -10.83
C ILE A 291 11.59 -4.56 -10.35
N GLY A 292 11.80 -3.44 -11.03
CA GLY A 292 11.14 -2.16 -10.70
C GLY A 292 9.63 -2.23 -10.93
N LEU A 293 9.23 -2.31 -12.20
CA LEU A 293 7.84 -2.48 -12.64
C LEU A 293 7.64 -3.86 -13.27
N PHE A 294 6.73 -4.66 -12.72
CA PHE A 294 6.32 -5.92 -13.31
C PHE A 294 4.89 -5.83 -13.86
N VAL A 295 4.77 -5.78 -15.18
CA VAL A 295 3.50 -5.77 -15.90
C VAL A 295 3.11 -7.20 -16.26
N VAL A 296 2.16 -7.78 -15.52
CA VAL A 296 2.02 -9.25 -15.50
C VAL A 296 1.35 -9.79 -16.76
N THR A 297 0.17 -9.27 -17.11
CA THR A 297 -0.64 -9.79 -18.21
C THR A 297 -1.69 -8.77 -18.66
N ARG A 298 -1.97 -8.75 -19.97
CA ARG A 298 -3.06 -8.03 -20.64
C ARG A 298 -3.34 -6.58 -20.18
N GLY A 299 -2.31 -5.79 -19.88
CA GLY A 299 -2.38 -4.35 -19.75
C GLY A 299 -2.69 -3.67 -21.09
N ASP A 300 -3.57 -2.67 -21.04
CA ASP A 300 -4.05 -1.88 -22.19
C ASP A 300 -3.39 -0.49 -22.24
N ASP A 301 -2.23 -0.35 -21.58
CA ASP A 301 -1.44 0.89 -21.48
C ASP A 301 -2.22 2.07 -20.86
N LYS A 302 -3.11 1.80 -19.89
CA LYS A 302 -3.93 2.83 -19.22
C LYS A 302 -3.40 3.28 -17.86
N ALA A 303 -2.56 2.47 -17.22
CA ALA A 303 -1.88 2.89 -16.00
C ALA A 303 -0.80 3.93 -16.35
N ARG A 304 -0.91 5.12 -15.79
CA ARG A 304 0.00 6.24 -16.02
C ARG A 304 1.10 6.23 -14.99
N PHE A 305 2.32 5.95 -15.43
CA PHE A 305 3.53 6.15 -14.64
C PHE A 305 4.31 7.31 -15.25
N VAL A 306 4.33 8.44 -14.55
CA VAL A 306 4.98 9.68 -15.02
C VAL A 306 5.74 10.34 -13.89
N HIS A 307 6.84 11.02 -14.18
CA HIS A 307 7.65 11.70 -13.19
C HIS A 307 8.09 10.78 -12.05
N ASN A 308 8.47 9.53 -12.32
CA ASN A 308 9.03 8.64 -11.30
C ASN A 308 10.53 8.47 -11.50
N ASN A 309 11.24 8.14 -10.43
CA ASN A 309 12.61 7.65 -10.52
C ASN A 309 12.59 6.11 -10.56
N ILE A 310 12.78 5.52 -11.74
CA ILE A 310 12.74 4.06 -11.96
C ILE A 310 14.14 3.63 -12.41
N ALA A 311 15.03 3.41 -11.46
CA ALA A 311 16.45 3.15 -11.70
C ALA A 311 17.01 2.17 -10.67
N ASP A 312 18.23 1.67 -10.90
CA ASP A 312 18.98 0.86 -9.93
C ASP A 312 18.26 -0.39 -9.41
N ASN A 313 17.29 -0.91 -10.18
CA ASN A 313 16.72 -2.23 -9.95
C ASN A 313 17.73 -3.28 -10.44
N GLU A 314 17.77 -4.47 -9.85
CA GLU A 314 18.85 -5.44 -10.12
C GLU A 314 18.72 -6.05 -11.51
N GLN A 315 17.57 -6.66 -11.81
CA GLN A 315 17.36 -7.39 -13.05
C GLN A 315 16.85 -6.47 -14.15
N TYR A 316 15.68 -5.83 -13.92
CA TYR A 316 15.04 -4.98 -14.91
C TYR A 316 14.36 -3.78 -14.23
N ASN A 317 14.38 -2.62 -14.90
CA ASN A 317 13.52 -1.51 -14.50
C ASN A 317 12.06 -1.81 -14.88
N VAL A 318 11.86 -2.49 -16.01
CA VAL A 318 10.53 -2.92 -16.47
C VAL A 318 10.60 -4.34 -17.00
N LYS A 319 9.70 -5.20 -16.54
CA LYS A 319 9.54 -6.55 -17.08
C LYS A 319 8.09 -6.76 -17.51
N LEU A 320 7.90 -7.25 -18.72
CA LEU A 320 6.62 -7.75 -19.18
C LEU A 320 6.50 -9.26 -18.86
N GLY A 321 5.34 -9.66 -18.38
CA GLY A 321 5.01 -11.07 -18.20
C GLY A 321 4.60 -11.72 -19.52
N TRP A 322 4.77 -13.04 -19.60
CA TRP A 322 4.55 -13.89 -20.79
C TRP A 322 3.18 -13.75 -21.49
N GLN A 323 2.20 -13.09 -20.87
CA GLN A 323 0.87 -12.83 -21.45
C GLN A 323 0.58 -11.34 -21.63
N GLN A 324 1.63 -10.53 -21.84
CA GLN A 324 1.55 -9.09 -22.11
C GLN A 324 1.94 -8.78 -23.57
N PRO A 325 1.06 -9.01 -24.55
CA PRO A 325 1.37 -8.77 -25.97
C PRO A 325 1.22 -7.28 -26.37
N GLY A 326 0.47 -6.50 -25.58
CA GLY A 326 0.21 -5.09 -25.81
C GLY A 326 1.37 -4.20 -25.36
N PRO A 327 1.54 -3.01 -25.97
CA PRO A 327 2.61 -2.08 -25.62
C PRO A 327 2.45 -1.54 -24.20
N VAL A 328 3.57 -1.09 -23.62
CA VAL A 328 3.59 -0.34 -22.36
C VAL A 328 4.41 0.93 -22.56
N THR A 329 3.82 2.08 -22.28
CA THR A 329 4.40 3.41 -22.49
C THR A 329 4.59 4.10 -21.14
N LEU A 330 5.82 4.49 -20.84
CA LEU A 330 6.22 5.02 -19.54
C LEU A 330 6.88 6.40 -19.72
N PRO A 331 6.12 7.43 -20.12
CA PRO A 331 6.65 8.75 -20.44
C PRO A 331 7.21 9.47 -19.21
N GLU A 332 8.14 10.41 -19.43
CA GLU A 332 8.52 11.40 -18.41
C GLU A 332 9.03 10.79 -17.09
N ASN A 333 9.66 9.62 -17.14
CA ASN A 333 10.33 9.02 -15.97
C ASN A 333 11.85 9.17 -16.09
N TRP A 334 12.52 9.20 -14.93
CA TRP A 334 13.96 9.06 -14.83
C TRP A 334 14.34 7.58 -14.78
N TRP A 335 15.36 7.19 -15.54
CA TRP A 335 15.75 5.79 -15.74
C TRP A 335 17.16 5.44 -15.25
N GLY A 336 17.84 6.39 -14.59
CA GLY A 336 19.28 6.29 -14.27
C GLY A 336 20.20 6.74 -15.41
N SER A 337 19.66 6.99 -16.60
CA SER A 337 20.39 7.45 -17.78
C SER A 337 19.45 8.18 -18.74
N ILE A 338 20.02 9.02 -19.61
CA ILE A 338 19.32 9.60 -20.78
C ILE A 338 19.68 8.89 -22.09
N ASP A 339 20.63 7.95 -22.07
CA ASP A 339 21.03 7.18 -23.24
C ASP A 339 19.94 6.14 -23.58
N PRO A 340 19.28 6.26 -24.76
CA PRO A 340 18.20 5.36 -25.14
C PRO A 340 18.58 3.87 -25.13
N ALA A 341 19.84 3.54 -25.48
CA ALA A 341 20.30 2.16 -25.50
C ALA A 341 20.42 1.60 -24.07
N GLN A 342 20.96 2.40 -23.15
CA GLN A 342 21.05 2.01 -21.73
C GLN A 342 19.65 1.84 -21.12
N ILE A 343 18.71 2.73 -21.42
CA ILE A 343 17.33 2.64 -20.96
C ILE A 343 16.68 1.34 -21.50
N ALA A 344 16.77 1.09 -22.80
CA ALA A 344 16.17 -0.08 -23.44
C ALA A 344 16.74 -1.39 -22.90
N ASN A 345 18.05 -1.45 -22.60
CA ASN A 345 18.68 -2.63 -22.00
C ASN A 345 18.15 -2.98 -20.60
N ARG A 346 17.42 -2.07 -19.93
CA ARG A 346 16.77 -2.32 -18.64
C ARG A 346 15.32 -2.82 -18.79
N PHE A 347 14.84 -3.06 -20.01
CA PHE A 347 13.49 -3.56 -20.29
C PHE A 347 13.52 -5.00 -20.77
N PHE A 348 12.69 -5.85 -20.14
CA PHE A 348 12.38 -7.17 -20.67
C PHE A 348 11.03 -7.12 -21.40
N ASP A 349 11.10 -7.02 -22.72
CA ASP A 349 9.97 -6.76 -23.62
C ASP A 349 10.08 -7.55 -24.94
N ARG A 350 9.41 -7.10 -26.01
CA ARG A 350 9.47 -7.68 -27.35
C ARG A 350 10.88 -7.98 -27.87
N GLN A 351 11.89 -7.19 -27.51
CA GLN A 351 13.26 -7.43 -27.95
C GLN A 351 13.85 -8.68 -27.31
N SER A 352 13.43 -8.99 -26.07
CA SER A 352 13.82 -10.19 -25.34
C SER A 352 12.99 -11.41 -25.72
N ASP A 353 11.69 -11.23 -25.94
CA ASP A 353 10.76 -12.28 -26.36
C ASP A 353 9.75 -11.73 -27.40
N PRO A 354 9.79 -12.20 -28.66
CA PRO A 354 8.91 -11.72 -29.73
C PRO A 354 7.40 -11.82 -29.46
N GLN A 355 6.97 -12.64 -28.50
CA GLN A 355 5.55 -12.78 -28.13
C GLN A 355 5.04 -11.61 -27.26
N LEU A 356 5.96 -10.81 -26.70
CA LEU A 356 5.63 -9.69 -25.83
C LEU A 356 5.37 -8.40 -26.61
N GLY A 357 4.75 -7.45 -25.93
CA GLY A 357 4.63 -6.06 -26.38
C GLY A 357 5.95 -5.30 -26.25
N PRO A 358 6.12 -4.17 -26.96
CA PRO A 358 7.25 -3.29 -26.75
C PRO A 358 7.05 -2.45 -25.48
N VAL A 359 8.14 -2.18 -24.76
CA VAL A 359 8.18 -1.13 -23.73
C VAL A 359 8.80 0.11 -24.33
N SER A 360 8.22 1.29 -24.07
CA SER A 360 8.78 2.56 -24.51
C SER A 360 8.84 3.59 -23.38
N ALA A 361 9.90 4.40 -23.41
CA ALA A 361 10.16 5.45 -22.42
C ALA A 361 10.30 6.82 -23.13
N PRO A 362 9.22 7.35 -23.73
CA PRO A 362 9.31 8.61 -24.47
C PRO A 362 9.56 9.79 -23.53
N ARG A 363 10.44 10.71 -23.96
CA ARG A 363 10.81 11.91 -23.20
C ARG A 363 11.32 11.55 -21.78
N PRO A 364 12.41 10.75 -21.67
CA PRO A 364 12.99 10.46 -20.36
C PRO A 364 13.43 11.77 -19.67
N LEU A 365 13.31 11.83 -18.35
CA LEU A 365 13.77 12.98 -17.59
C LEU A 365 15.30 13.11 -17.71
N ALA A 366 15.81 14.34 -17.62
CA ALA A 366 17.25 14.61 -17.72
C ALA A 366 18.02 14.23 -16.45
N ALA A 367 17.32 14.15 -15.31
CA ALA A 367 17.86 13.79 -14.01
C ALA A 367 16.75 13.19 -13.13
N ALA A 368 17.15 12.58 -12.01
CA ALA A 368 16.23 12.19 -10.95
C ALA A 368 15.52 13.42 -10.37
N ILE A 369 14.29 13.24 -9.92
CA ILE A 369 13.50 14.27 -9.22
C ILE A 369 13.36 13.93 -7.73
N ASP A 370 13.01 14.89 -6.88
CA ASP A 370 12.70 14.59 -5.48
C ASP A 370 11.27 14.02 -5.38
N PRO A 371 11.08 12.78 -4.87
CA PRO A 371 9.73 12.27 -4.58
C PRO A 371 8.91 13.20 -3.67
N ALA A 372 9.54 14.01 -2.81
CA ALA A 372 8.85 14.95 -1.93
C ALA A 372 8.15 16.10 -2.67
N ASP A 373 8.51 16.37 -3.93
CA ASP A 373 7.89 17.42 -4.75
C ASP A 373 6.51 17.02 -5.29
N TRP A 374 6.08 15.78 -5.09
CA TRP A 374 4.80 15.30 -5.61
C TRP A 374 3.57 16.20 -5.35
N PRO A 375 3.42 16.92 -4.20
CA PRO A 375 2.23 17.74 -3.95
C PRO A 375 2.09 18.89 -4.94
N THR A 376 3.19 19.40 -5.51
CA THR A 376 3.12 20.52 -6.48
C THR A 376 2.49 20.10 -7.81
N PHE A 377 2.33 18.79 -8.02
CA PHE A 377 1.73 18.20 -9.21
C PHE A 377 0.34 17.62 -8.94
N GLU A 378 -0.19 17.77 -7.72
CA GLU A 378 -1.52 17.32 -7.39
C GLU A 378 -2.58 18.09 -8.20
N GLY A 379 -3.41 17.37 -8.96
CA GLY A 379 -4.41 17.95 -9.86
C GLY A 379 -3.86 18.50 -11.19
N ALA A 380 -2.54 18.57 -11.35
CA ALA A 380 -1.88 18.99 -12.60
C ALA A 380 -1.58 17.82 -13.55
N VAL A 381 -1.55 16.59 -13.03
CA VAL A 381 -1.35 15.38 -13.83
C VAL A 381 -2.70 14.93 -14.42
N PRO A 382 -2.85 14.87 -15.76
CA PRO A 382 -4.15 14.75 -16.42
C PRO A 382 -4.92 13.42 -16.20
#